data_AF-A0A3S4I9B2-F1
#
_entry.id   AF-A0A3S4I9B2-F1
#
_cell.length_a   1.000
_cell.length_b   1.000
_cell.length_c   1.000
_cell.angle_alpha   90.00
_cell.angle_beta   90.00
_cell.angle_gamma   90.00
#
_symmetry.space_group_name_H-M   'P 1'
#
loop_
_entity.id
_entity.type
_entity.pdbx_description
1 polymer ?
#
loop_
_entity_poly.entity_id
_entity_poly.type
_entity_poly.pdbx_seq_one_letter_code
_entity_poly.pdbx_strand_id
1 'polypeptide(L)' 'MNGRSINAELVQIVQAAVSAPSPVSGYRDEAERLADEQSDIVKNMVFETLKKLYGKEKNE' A
#
# COMPACT_ATOMS: atom_id res chain seq x y z
N MET A 1 20.41 -8.09 -23.84
CA MET A 1 21.45 -7.34 -23.11
C MET A 1 21.72 -6.05 -23.85
N ASN A 2 21.71 -4.90 -23.18
CA ASN A 2 21.65 -3.56 -23.80
C ASN A 2 22.96 -3.07 -24.45
N GLY A 3 23.83 -3.99 -24.91
CA GLY A 3 25.10 -3.67 -25.57
C GLY A 3 26.13 -2.94 -24.69
N ARG A 4 25.91 -2.86 -23.37
CA ARG A 4 26.78 -2.18 -22.40
C ARG A 4 27.70 -3.19 -21.72
N SER A 5 28.90 -2.76 -21.35
CA SER A 5 29.78 -3.57 -20.50
C SER A 5 29.16 -3.75 -19.12
N ILE A 6 29.46 -4.86 -18.46
CA ILE A 6 28.96 -5.17 -17.11
C ILE A 6 29.28 -4.03 -16.12
N ASN A 7 30.46 -3.43 -16.23
CA ASN A 7 30.86 -2.31 -15.38
C ASN A 7 29.97 -1.07 -15.62
N ALA A 8 29.62 -0.78 -16.87
CA ALA A 8 28.72 0.32 -17.19
C ALA A 8 27.29 0.06 -16.69
N GLU A 9 26.84 -1.19 -16.73
CA GLU A 9 25.53 -1.59 -16.23
C GLU A 9 25.46 -1.50 -14.69
N LEU A 10 26.51 -1.95 -13.98
CA LEU A 10 26.61 -1.81 -12.52
C LEU A 10 26.60 -0.34 -12.08
N VAL A 11 27.38 0.53 -12.74
CA VAL A 11 27.40 1.97 -12.43
C VAL A 11 26.02 2.60 -12.63
N GLN A 12 25.30 2.22 -13.69
CA GLN A 12 23.95 2.74 -13.93
C GLN A 12 22.93 2.24 -12.92
N ILE A 13 23.02 0.97 -12.50
CA ILE A 13 22.15 0.42 -11.46
C ILE A 13 22.35 1.18 -10.14
N VAL A 14 23.61 1.40 -9.76
CA VAL A 14 23.94 2.17 -8.54
C VAL A 14 23.45 3.61 -8.66
N GLN A 15 23.67 4.26 -9.80
CA GLN A 15 23.20 5.63 -10.03
C GLN A 15 21.67 5.71 -9.97
N ALA A 16 20.96 4.75 -10.56
CA ALA A 16 19.50 4.69 -10.53
C ALA A 16 18.98 4.44 -9.11
N ALA A 17 19.61 3.55 -8.35
CA ALA A 17 19.22 3.24 -6.97
C ALA A 17 19.43 4.43 -6.02
N VAL A 18 20.50 5.19 -6.19
CA VAL A 18 20.77 6.39 -5.38
C VAL A 18 19.89 7.58 -5.81
N SER A 19 19.55 7.67 -7.10
CA SER A 19 18.70 8.76 -7.62
C SER A 19 17.21 8.50 -7.40
N ALA A 20 16.81 7.24 -7.15
CA ALA A 20 15.45 6.91 -6.79
C ALA A 20 15.14 7.51 -5.41
N PRO A 21 14.02 8.24 -5.25
CA PRO A 21 13.59 8.67 -3.92
C PRO A 21 13.42 7.43 -3.05
N SER A 22 13.90 7.51 -1.81
CA SER A 22 13.70 6.44 -0.84
C SER A 22 12.20 6.07 -0.82
N PRO A 23 11.84 4.79 -0.98
CA PRO A 23 10.45 4.39 -0.88
C PRO A 23 9.92 4.88 0.46
N VAL A 24 8.86 5.68 0.42
CA VAL A 24 8.22 6.20 1.63
C VAL A 24 7.69 5.00 2.40
N SER A 25 8.31 4.70 3.54
CA SER A 25 7.81 3.72 4.50
C SER A 25 6.88 4.46 5.46
N GLY A 26 5.59 4.15 5.41
CA GLY A 26 4.56 4.83 6.19
C GLY A 26 3.72 5.80 5.35
N TYR A 27 3.07 6.75 6.02
CA TYR A 27 2.18 7.73 5.41
C TYR A 27 2.97 8.91 4.84
N ARG A 28 2.61 9.41 3.66
CA ARG A 28 3.26 10.57 3.01
C ARG A 28 2.96 11.88 3.72
N ASP A 29 1.79 11.97 4.34
CA ASP A 29 1.36 13.10 5.14
C ASP A 29 0.34 12.68 6.21
N GLU A 30 0.01 13.62 7.10
CA GLU A 30 -0.94 13.40 8.19
C GLU A 30 -2.37 13.15 7.69
N ALA A 31 -2.72 13.69 6.52
CA ALA A 31 -4.03 13.45 5.94
C ALA A 31 -4.18 11.99 5.48
N GLU A 32 -3.14 11.41 4.90
CA GLU A 32 -3.09 9.99 4.53
C GLU A 32 -3.16 9.09 5.76
N ARG A 33 -2.45 9.44 6.85
CA ARG A 33 -2.53 8.71 8.13
C ARG A 33 -3.94 8.72 8.70
N LEU A 34 -4.57 9.89 8.78
CA LEU A 34 -5.91 10.04 9.34
C LEU A 34 -6.95 9.33 8.45
N ALA A 35 -6.81 9.40 7.12
CA ALA A 35 -7.70 8.70 6.20
C ALA A 35 -7.63 7.19 6.41
N ASP A 36 -6.43 6.63 6.57
CA ASP A 36 -6.24 5.20 6.83
C ASP A 36 -6.89 4.78 8.16
N GLU A 37 -6.65 5.54 9.23
CA GLU A 37 -7.23 5.32 10.56
C GLU A 37 -8.77 5.36 10.55
N GLN A 38 -9.36 6.34 9.86
CA GLN A 38 -10.81 6.43 9.72
C GLN A 38 -11.38 5.35 8.79
N SER A 39 -10.61 4.90 7.79
CA SER A 39 -11.06 3.86 6.87
C SER A 39 -11.35 2.55 7.59
N ASP A 40 -10.56 2.20 8.61
CA ASP A 40 -10.74 0.96 9.36
C ASP A 40 -12.00 0.98 10.23
N ILE A 41 -12.35 2.13 10.79
CA ILE A 41 -13.61 2.32 11.52
C ILE A 41 -14.80 2.06 10.59
N VAL A 42 -14.76 2.64 9.38
CA VAL A 42 -15.83 2.48 8.39
C VAL A 42 -15.90 1.03 7.89
N LYS A 43 -14.76 0.39 7.58
CA LYS A 43 -14.70 -1.02 7.18
C LYS A 43 -15.35 -1.92 8.24
N ASN A 44 -15.02 -1.72 9.52
CA ASN A 44 -15.58 -2.49 10.62
C ASN A 44 -17.09 -2.27 10.76
N MET A 45 -17.56 -1.03 10.62
CA MET A 45 -18.99 -0.70 10.67
C MET A 45 -19.76 -1.41 9.55
N VAL A 46 -19.26 -1.36 8.32
CA VAL A 46 -19.87 -2.05 7.17
C VAL A 46 -19.87 -3.55 7.40
N PHE A 47 -18.73 -4.12 7.83
CA PHE A 47 -18.61 -5.55 8.10
C PHE A 47 -19.66 -6.03 9.12
N GLU A 48 -19.75 -5.37 10.27
CA GLU A 48 -20.72 -5.74 11.31
C GLU A 48 -22.17 -5.56 10.84
N THR A 49 -22.44 -4.55 10.03
CA THR A 49 -23.77 -4.32 9.45
C THR A 49 -24.15 -5.44 8.50
N LEU A 50 -23.28 -5.81 7.57
CA LEU A 50 -23.54 -6.88 6.60
C LEU A 50 -23.65 -8.25 7.29
N LYS A 51 -22.79 -8.51 8.28
CA LYS A 51 -22.86 -9.72 9.11
C LYS A 51 -24.20 -9.83 9.83
N LYS A 52 -24.75 -8.73 10.35
CA LYS A 52 -26.08 -8.71 10.96
C LYS A 52 -27.22 -8.87 9.96
N LEU A 53 -27.10 -8.28 8.77
CA LEU A 53 -28.11 -8.34 7.73
C LEU A 53 -28.25 -9.77 7.19
N TYR A 54 -27.14 -10.37 6.74
CA TYR A 54 -27.12 -11.70 6.14
C TYR A 54 -27.01 -12.84 7.17
N GLY A 55 -26.57 -12.54 8.40
CA GLY A 55 -26.49 -13.53 9.48
C GLY A 55 -27.85 -13.90 10.09
N LYS A 56 -28.90 -13.11 9.82
CA LYS A 56 -30.27 -13.39 10.29
C LYS A 56 -31.01 -14.40 9.41
N GLU A 57 -30.57 -14.65 8.18
CA GLU A 57 -31.21 -15.60 7.26
C GLU A 57 -30.85 -17.07 7.54
N LYS A 58 -29.94 -17.36 8.48
CA LYS A 58 -29.52 -18.75 8.79
C LYS A 58 -30.37 -19.47 9.86
N ASN A 59 -31.42 -18.83 10.37
CA ASN A 59 -32.32 -19.40 11.38
C ASN A 59 -33.78 -19.43 10.89
N GLU A 60 -34.05 -20.11 9.77
CA GLU A 60 -35.37 -20.66 9.44
C GLU A 60 -35.22 -22.12 8.99
#